data_AF-A0A9P9QFW9-F1
#
_entry.id   AF-A0A9P9QFW9-F1
#
_cell.length_a   1.000
_cell.length_b   1.000
_cell.length_c   1.000
_cell.angle_alpha   90.00
_cell.angle_beta   90.00
_cell.angle_gamma   90.00
#
_symmetry.space_group_name_H-M   'P 1'
#
loop_
_entity.id
_entity.type
_entity.pdbx_description
1 polymer ?
#
loop_
_entity_poly.entity_id
_entity_poly.type
_entity_poly.pdbx_seq_one_letter_code
_entity_poly.pdbx_strand_id
1 'polypeptide(L)'
;MFTSTHGRKGASKQGTKHSSKGALLISPLPLSSLSDHICPICHETYTEPPAPNQDASPDQDFAISVDMVAEWHGSKRLCGHVLGRQCFEKHLRSRGAWRNKCPLCRDVWFQGNQAEEEVSDQQAQEDAHHVPEQTTTPPRRSARIASRTSVDRNTSPERMSARSGVDRARCRQQRPSALEVRADGDEVTGTMGDVERRLHTLYRDMER
;
A
#
# COMPACT_ATOMS: atom_id res chain seq x y z
N MET A 1 -4.51 63.27 22.87
CA MET A 1 -3.44 62.31 23.24
C MET A 1 -3.95 60.92 22.89
N PHE A 2 -3.53 60.36 21.75
CA PHE A 2 -3.98 59.06 21.26
C PHE A 2 -2.81 58.07 21.37
N THR A 3 -2.96 57.07 22.23
CA THR A 3 -1.95 56.02 22.42
C THR A 3 -2.15 54.94 21.38
N SER A 4 -1.30 54.94 20.34
CA SER A 4 -1.19 53.87 19.34
C SER A 4 -0.64 52.59 19.98
N THR A 5 -1.48 51.57 20.07
CA THR A 5 -1.10 50.22 20.47
C THR A 5 -0.47 49.47 19.29
N HIS A 6 0.84 49.24 19.33
CA HIS A 6 1.55 48.42 18.36
C HIS A 6 1.17 46.93 18.51
N GLY A 7 0.55 46.38 17.46
CA GLY A 7 0.21 44.97 17.35
C GLY A 7 1.46 44.09 17.24
N ARG A 8 1.56 43.11 18.16
CA ARG A 8 2.61 42.08 18.14
C ARG A 8 2.31 41.07 17.03
N LYS A 9 3.13 41.07 15.98
CA LYS A 9 3.20 39.99 14.98
C LYS A 9 3.73 38.73 15.67
N GLY A 10 2.85 37.79 15.97
CA GLY A 10 3.24 36.45 16.42
C GLY A 10 3.86 35.68 15.27
N ALA A 11 5.17 35.45 15.34
CA ALA A 11 5.87 34.54 14.45
C ALA A 11 5.38 33.11 14.73
N SER A 12 4.46 32.63 13.91
CA SER A 12 3.95 31.26 13.96
C SER A 12 5.09 30.32 13.54
N LYS A 13 5.72 29.67 14.52
CA LYS A 13 6.73 28.63 14.31
C LYS A 13 6.05 27.44 13.65
N GLN A 14 6.11 27.36 12.33
CA GLN A 14 5.75 26.16 11.58
C GLN A 14 6.76 25.07 11.94
N GLY A 15 6.41 24.21 12.90
CA GLY A 15 7.16 23.00 13.18
C GLY A 15 7.06 22.09 11.96
N THR A 16 8.19 21.85 11.30
CA THR A 16 8.32 20.85 10.24
C THR A 16 8.04 19.48 10.86
N LYS A 17 6.79 19.02 10.78
CA LYS A 17 6.43 17.65 11.13
C LYS A 17 7.09 16.76 10.09
N HIS A 18 8.26 16.21 10.44
CA HIS A 18 8.90 15.18 9.65
C HIS A 18 7.97 13.96 9.63
N SER A 19 7.21 13.82 8.55
CA SER A 19 6.48 12.61 8.23
C SER A 19 7.52 11.51 8.03
N SER A 20 7.69 10.66 9.04
CA SER A 20 8.57 9.50 8.96
C SER A 20 7.95 8.50 7.98
N LYS A 21 8.40 8.57 6.74
CA LYS A 21 8.02 7.63 5.68
C LYS A 21 8.54 6.25 6.06
N GLY A 22 7.64 5.34 6.43
CA GLY A 22 7.99 3.92 6.55
C GLY A 22 8.41 3.35 5.20
N ALA A 23 9.27 2.33 5.21
CA ALA A 23 9.69 1.62 4.00
C ALA A 23 9.05 0.23 3.94
N LEU A 24 8.54 -0.15 2.78
CA LEU A 24 8.05 -1.50 2.52
C LEU A 24 9.20 -2.37 2.02
N LEU A 25 9.39 -3.52 2.67
CA LEU A 25 10.28 -4.56 2.15
C LEU A 25 9.47 -5.46 1.21
N ILE A 26 9.83 -5.42 -0.06
CA ILE A 26 9.20 -6.19 -1.12
C ILE A 26 10.23 -7.19 -1.62
N SER A 27 9.87 -8.47 -1.64
CA SER A 27 10.76 -9.55 -2.04
C SER A 27 10.23 -10.22 -3.31
N PRO A 28 11.00 -10.23 -4.42
CA PRO A 28 10.69 -11.06 -5.58
C PRO A 28 10.71 -12.53 -5.20
N LEU A 29 9.76 -13.30 -5.69
CA LEU A 29 9.68 -14.75 -5.48
C LEU A 29 9.95 -15.50 -6.78
N PRO A 30 10.87 -16.49 -6.79
CA PRO A 30 11.08 -17.34 -7.95
C PRO A 30 9.83 -18.20 -8.20
N LEU A 31 9.53 -18.56 -9.45
CA LEU A 31 8.31 -19.33 -9.74
C LEU A 31 8.32 -20.70 -9.07
N SER A 32 9.51 -21.28 -8.91
CA SER A 32 9.72 -22.57 -8.24
C SER A 32 9.30 -22.61 -6.76
N SER A 33 9.16 -21.45 -6.09
CA SER A 33 8.72 -21.40 -4.68
C SER A 33 7.21 -21.26 -4.50
N LEU A 34 6.46 -21.05 -5.59
CA LEU A 34 5.02 -20.77 -5.55
C LEU A 34 4.21 -22.05 -5.77
N SER A 35 3.08 -22.16 -5.07
CA SER A 35 2.07 -23.18 -5.37
C SER A 35 1.26 -22.81 -6.61
N ASP A 36 0.97 -21.52 -6.79
CA ASP A 36 0.12 -20.99 -7.85
C ASP A 36 0.89 -19.93 -8.64
N HIS A 37 0.92 -20.09 -9.96
CA HIS A 37 1.63 -19.16 -10.86
C HIS A 37 0.73 -18.07 -11.44
N ILE A 38 -0.48 -17.90 -10.90
CA ILE A 38 -1.49 -16.99 -11.44
C ILE A 38 -1.74 -15.86 -10.43
N CYS A 39 -1.71 -14.62 -10.91
CA CYS A 39 -1.97 -13.46 -10.07
C CYS A 39 -3.44 -13.41 -9.62
N PRO A 40 -3.74 -13.29 -8.31
CA PRO A 40 -5.12 -13.27 -7.82
C PRO A 40 -5.88 -11.97 -8.14
N ILE A 41 -5.23 -10.97 -8.73
CA ILE A 41 -5.85 -9.68 -9.09
C ILE A 41 -6.19 -9.63 -10.58
N CYS A 42 -5.19 -9.81 -11.45
CA CYS A 42 -5.39 -9.74 -12.91
C CYS A 42 -5.61 -11.11 -13.57
N HIS A 43 -5.34 -12.22 -12.86
CA HIS A 43 -5.37 -13.59 -13.39
C HIS A 43 -4.35 -13.88 -14.50
N GLU A 44 -3.31 -13.04 -14.64
CA GLU A 44 -2.19 -13.29 -15.55
C GLU A 44 -1.16 -14.21 -14.88
N THR A 45 -0.41 -14.95 -15.71
CA THR A 45 0.63 -15.87 -15.24
C THR A 45 1.90 -15.10 -14.94
N TYR A 46 2.55 -15.39 -13.82
CA TYR A 46 3.81 -14.78 -13.43
C TYR A 46 4.97 -15.20 -14.35
N THR A 47 5.92 -14.30 -14.51
CA THR A 47 7.23 -14.56 -15.12
C THR A 47 8.32 -14.68 -14.05
N GLU A 48 9.47 -15.27 -14.39
CA GLU A 48 10.61 -15.29 -13.48
C GLU A 48 11.13 -13.87 -13.21
N PRO A 49 11.45 -13.49 -11.96
CA PRO A 49 12.11 -12.23 -11.67
C PRO A 49 13.46 -12.10 -12.41
N PRO A 50 13.84 -10.87 -12.80
CA PRO A 50 15.13 -10.62 -13.41
C PRO A 50 16.27 -10.93 -12.43
N ALA A 51 17.41 -11.34 -12.97
CA ALA A 51 18.61 -11.51 -12.15
C ALA A 51 19.04 -10.16 -11.54
N PRO A 52 19.80 -10.13 -10.41
CA PRO A 52 20.18 -8.89 -9.71
C PRO A 52 20.91 -7.83 -10.55
N ASN A 53 21.48 -8.22 -11.70
CA ASN A 53 22.21 -7.35 -12.62
C ASN A 53 21.44 -7.10 -13.94
N GLN A 54 20.16 -7.45 -13.99
CA GLN A 54 19.31 -7.25 -15.16
C GLN A 54 18.22 -6.25 -14.83
N ASP A 55 18.04 -5.27 -15.71
CA ASP A 55 16.92 -4.34 -15.62
C ASP A 55 15.62 -5.09 -15.90
N ALA A 56 14.63 -4.92 -15.02
CA ALA A 56 13.30 -5.45 -15.23
C ALA A 56 12.65 -4.73 -16.43
N SER A 57 12.13 -5.49 -17.39
CA SER A 57 11.28 -4.90 -18.43
C SER A 57 10.03 -4.29 -17.77
N PRO A 58 9.57 -3.10 -18.20
CA PRO A 58 8.35 -2.50 -17.67
C PRO A 58 7.12 -3.40 -17.83
N ASP A 59 7.10 -4.27 -18.84
CA ASP A 59 6.01 -5.20 -19.14
C ASP A 59 6.14 -6.55 -18.39
N GLN A 60 7.27 -6.79 -17.72
CA GLN A 60 7.50 -8.03 -16.98
C GLN A 60 6.72 -8.00 -15.66
N ASP A 61 5.77 -8.92 -15.51
CA ASP A 61 5.05 -9.15 -14.26
C ASP A 61 5.54 -10.44 -13.59
N PHE A 62 6.12 -10.31 -12.41
CA PHE A 62 6.63 -11.42 -11.61
C PHE A 62 6.03 -11.36 -10.21
N ALA A 63 6.06 -12.50 -9.53
CA ALA A 63 5.51 -12.64 -8.20
C ALA A 63 6.35 -11.88 -7.15
N ILE A 64 5.67 -11.14 -6.29
CA ILE A 64 6.29 -10.45 -5.15
C ILE A 64 5.51 -10.72 -3.87
N SER A 65 6.23 -10.84 -2.75
CA SER A 65 5.66 -10.82 -1.39
C SER A 65 5.94 -9.50 -0.70
N VAL A 66 5.00 -9.08 0.15
CA VAL A 66 5.18 -7.93 1.05
C VAL A 66 5.28 -8.47 2.47
N ASP A 67 6.49 -8.57 2.98
CA ASP A 67 6.78 -9.34 4.19
C ASP A 67 6.88 -8.45 5.44
N MET A 68 7.40 -7.24 5.27
CA MET A 68 7.76 -6.38 6.39
C MET A 68 7.61 -4.90 6.06
N VAL A 69 7.25 -4.11 7.07
CA VAL A 69 7.33 -2.64 7.03
C VAL A 69 8.30 -2.19 8.10
N ALA A 70 9.25 -1.36 7.70
CA ALA A 70 10.09 -0.60 8.61
C ALA A 70 9.33 0.67 9.02
N GLU A 71 8.81 0.67 10.25
CA GLU A 71 8.29 1.87 10.91
C GLU A 71 9.41 2.49 11.77
N TRP A 72 9.25 3.75 12.16
CA TRP A 72 10.29 4.44 12.93
C TRP A 72 10.50 3.87 14.33
N HIS A 73 9.52 3.15 14.88
CA HIS A 73 9.64 2.45 16.18
C HIS A 73 10.04 0.97 16.05
N GLY A 74 10.30 0.47 14.84
CA GLY A 74 10.65 -0.93 14.63
C GLY A 74 10.04 -1.53 13.38
N SER A 75 10.20 -2.84 13.23
CA SER A 75 9.67 -3.57 12.09
C SER A 75 8.37 -4.30 12.43
N LYS A 76 7.43 -4.29 11.49
CA LYS A 76 6.16 -5.01 11.58
C LYS A 76 6.08 -6.04 10.47
N ARG A 77 5.78 -7.30 10.83
CA ARG A 77 5.48 -8.35 9.84
C ARG A 77 4.09 -8.15 9.25
N LEU A 78 3.99 -8.41 7.95
CA LEU A 78 2.75 -8.31 7.19
C LEU A 78 2.19 -9.69 6.83
N CYS A 79 1.09 -9.68 6.09
CA CYS A 79 0.36 -10.88 5.69
C CYS A 79 1.11 -11.82 4.73
N GLY A 80 2.17 -11.36 4.06
CA GLY A 80 2.96 -12.18 3.12
C GLY A 80 2.21 -12.65 1.87
N HIS A 81 1.05 -12.08 1.56
CA HIS A 81 0.32 -12.43 0.33
C HIS A 81 1.14 -12.09 -0.92
N VAL A 82 1.11 -13.02 -1.87
CA VAL A 82 1.83 -12.90 -3.15
C VAL A 82 0.95 -12.19 -4.18
N LEU A 83 1.52 -11.21 -4.87
CA LEU A 83 0.86 -10.40 -5.90
C LEU A 83 1.79 -10.26 -7.12
N GLY A 84 1.23 -9.89 -8.27
CA GLY A 84 2.05 -9.44 -9.40
C GLY A 84 2.62 -8.06 -9.13
N ARG A 85 3.89 -7.83 -9.51
CA ARG A 85 4.58 -6.54 -9.42
C ARG A 85 3.72 -5.39 -9.96
N GLN A 86 3.18 -5.53 -11.17
CA GLN A 86 2.39 -4.47 -11.81
C GLN A 86 1.09 -4.19 -11.06
N CYS A 87 0.40 -5.24 -10.62
CA CYS A 87 -0.83 -5.10 -9.83
C CYS A 87 -0.56 -4.40 -8.50
N PHE A 88 0.54 -4.73 -7.85
CA PHE A 88 0.96 -4.09 -6.61
C PHE A 88 1.37 -2.63 -6.82
N GLU A 89 2.17 -2.31 -7.84
CA GLU A 89 2.52 -0.92 -8.18
C GLU A 89 1.28 -0.08 -8.47
N LYS A 90 0.35 -0.62 -9.27
CA LYS A 90 -0.93 0.02 -9.58
C LYS A 90 -1.77 0.24 -8.32
N HIS A 91 -1.78 -0.71 -7.39
CA HIS A 91 -2.47 -0.58 -6.11
C HIS A 91 -1.85 0.52 -5.23
N LEU A 92 -0.51 0.59 -5.14
CA LEU A 92 0.17 1.65 -4.40
C LEU A 92 -0.03 3.05 -5.02
N ARG A 93 -0.13 3.14 -6.35
CA ARG A 93 -0.41 4.39 -7.08
C ARG A 93 -1.89 4.79 -7.04
N SER A 94 -2.78 3.92 -6.58
CA SER A 94 -4.20 4.25 -6.47
C SER A 94 -4.43 5.34 -5.41
N ARG A 95 -5.44 6.17 -5.65
CA ARG A 95 -5.84 7.21 -4.69
C ARG A 95 -6.79 6.62 -3.65
N GLY A 96 -6.70 7.14 -2.42
CA GLY A 96 -7.62 6.84 -1.33
C GLY A 96 -7.08 5.86 -0.28
N ALA A 97 -7.91 5.69 0.76
CA ALA A 97 -7.58 4.98 2.00
C ALA A 97 -7.36 3.46 1.87
N TRP A 98 -7.42 2.91 0.65
CA TRP A 98 -7.21 1.48 0.39
C TRP A 98 -5.81 1.16 -0.15
N ARG A 99 -5.06 2.16 -0.64
CA ARG A 99 -3.72 1.95 -1.21
C ARG A 99 -2.71 1.37 -0.23
N ASN A 100 -2.94 1.58 1.07
CA ASN A 100 -2.08 1.14 2.16
C ASN A 100 -2.52 -0.19 2.79
N LYS A 101 -3.48 -0.88 2.18
CA LYS A 101 -4.01 -2.16 2.66
C LYS A 101 -3.75 -3.25 1.63
N CYS A 102 -3.56 -4.48 2.11
CA CYS A 102 -3.50 -5.64 1.24
C CYS A 102 -4.81 -5.84 0.47
N PRO A 103 -4.80 -5.98 -0.86
CA PRO A 103 -6.02 -6.21 -1.64
C PRO A 103 -6.70 -7.55 -1.35
N LEU A 104 -5.97 -8.55 -0.84
CA LEU A 104 -6.51 -9.89 -0.56
C LEU A 104 -7.13 -10.00 0.85
N CYS A 105 -6.41 -9.54 1.88
CA CYS A 105 -6.84 -9.71 3.27
C CYS A 105 -7.19 -8.41 4.01
N ARG A 106 -6.92 -7.25 3.40
CA ARG A 106 -7.13 -5.90 3.97
C ARG A 106 -6.26 -5.54 5.17
N ASP A 107 -5.23 -6.33 5.46
CA ASP A 107 -4.22 -5.96 6.45
C ASP A 107 -3.54 -4.65 6.07
N VAL A 108 -3.36 -3.76 7.04
CA VAL A 108 -2.74 -2.46 6.85
C VAL A 108 -1.22 -2.64 6.74
N TRP A 109 -0.67 -2.31 5.57
CA TRP A 109 0.76 -2.28 5.32
C TRP A 109 1.41 -1.12 6.05
N PHE A 110 0.95 0.11 5.80
CA PHE A 110 1.50 1.31 6.42
C PHE A 110 0.39 2.27 6.84
N GLN A 111 0.63 3.05 7.89
CA GLN A 111 -0.29 4.12 8.29
C GLN A 111 -0.10 5.29 7.33
N GLY A 112 -1.11 5.62 6.53
CA GLY A 112 -1.09 6.83 5.73
C GLY A 112 -1.27 8.04 6.65
N ASN A 113 -0.54 9.13 6.40
CA ASN A 113 -0.88 10.42 7.00
C ASN A 113 -2.25 10.84 6.44
N GLN A 114 -3.33 10.60 7.18
CA GLN A 114 -4.67 11.03 6.79
C GLN A 114 -4.72 12.55 6.52
N ALA A 115 -3.85 13.31 7.17
CA ALA A 115 -3.72 14.76 6.98
C ALA A 115 -3.29 15.19 5.55
N GLU A 116 -2.67 14.31 4.76
CA GLU A 116 -2.27 14.62 3.38
C GLU A 116 -3.37 14.31 2.36
N GLU A 117 -4.33 13.43 2.68
CA GLU A 117 -5.42 13.09 1.75
C GLU A 117 -6.52 14.17 1.72
N GLU A 118 -6.81 14.85 2.84
CA GLU A 118 -7.85 15.89 2.87
C GLU A 118 -7.52 17.13 2.03
N VAL A 119 -6.24 17.44 1.82
CA VAL A 119 -5.83 18.64 1.05
C VAL A 119 -5.99 18.41 -0.46
N SER A 120 -5.89 17.16 -0.92
CA SER A 120 -5.92 16.88 -2.36
C SER A 120 -7.33 16.87 -2.95
N ASP A 121 -8.35 16.60 -2.15
CA ASP A 121 -9.75 16.59 -2.60
C ASP A 121 -10.34 18.02 -2.71
N GLN A 122 -9.86 18.97 -1.90
CA GLN A 122 -10.32 20.37 -1.98
C GLN A 122 -9.83 21.06 -3.26
N GLN A 123 -8.63 20.74 -3.74
CA GLN A 123 -8.05 21.38 -4.92
C GLN A 123 -8.66 20.88 -6.24
N ALA A 124 -9.30 19.69 -6.25
CA ALA A 124 -10.05 19.21 -7.41
C ALA A 124 -11.47 19.77 -7.51
N GLN A 125 -12.00 20.39 -6.45
CA GLN A 125 -13.33 21.01 -6.45
C GLN A 125 -13.33 22.50 -6.82
N GLU A 126 -12.22 23.23 -6.65
CA GLU A 126 -12.17 24.66 -7.00
C GLU A 126 -12.02 24.94 -8.51
N ASP A 127 -11.47 24.02 -9.31
CA ASP A 127 -11.34 24.20 -10.77
C ASP A 127 -12.62 23.82 -11.56
N ALA A 128 -13.66 23.32 -10.89
CA ALA A 128 -14.94 22.98 -11.52
C ALA A 128 -15.99 24.09 -11.39
N HIS A 129 -15.69 25.21 -10.70
CA HIS A 129 -16.65 26.29 -10.48
C HIS A 129 -16.52 27.50 -11.42
N HIS A 130 -15.57 27.50 -12.37
CA HIS A 130 -15.64 28.45 -13.48
C HIS A 130 -16.56 27.90 -14.58
N VAL A 131 -17.87 28.04 -14.35
CA VAL A 131 -18.90 27.90 -15.38
C VAL A 131 -18.78 29.12 -16.31
N PRO A 132 -18.37 29.00 -17.58
CA PRO A 132 -18.71 30.02 -18.56
C PRO A 132 -20.23 30.01 -18.72
N GLU A 133 -20.83 31.19 -18.52
CA GLU A 133 -22.23 31.51 -18.74
C GLU A 133 -22.66 31.02 -20.14
N GLN A 134 -23.25 29.83 -20.22
CA GLN A 134 -23.75 29.27 -21.47
C GLN A 134 -25.19 29.71 -21.68
N THR A 135 -25.36 30.51 -22.73
CA THR A 135 -26.61 30.99 -23.30
C THR A 135 -27.62 29.87 -23.46
N THR A 136 -28.74 30.02 -22.76
CA THR A 136 -29.94 29.20 -22.83
C THR A 136 -30.41 28.98 -24.28
N THR A 137 -30.22 27.78 -24.81
CA THR A 137 -30.95 27.31 -25.99
C THR A 137 -31.89 26.18 -25.58
N PRO A 138 -33.19 26.27 -25.90
CA PRO A 138 -34.17 25.31 -25.43
C PRO A 138 -34.01 23.94 -26.12
N PRO A 139 -34.15 22.82 -25.39
CA PRO A 139 -33.99 21.49 -25.96
C PRO A 139 -35.18 21.14 -26.85
N ARG A 140 -34.89 20.94 -28.15
CA ARG A 140 -35.84 20.46 -29.15
C ARG A 140 -36.11 18.97 -28.92
N ARG A 141 -37.25 18.67 -28.30
CA ARG A 141 -37.83 17.32 -28.12
C ARG A 141 -37.63 16.44 -29.36
N SER A 142 -36.81 15.39 -29.25
CA SER A 142 -36.85 14.26 -30.18
C SER A 142 -37.68 13.15 -29.55
N ALA A 143 -38.96 13.10 -29.93
CA ALA A 143 -39.86 12.00 -29.64
C ALA A 143 -39.53 10.84 -30.60
N ARG A 144 -39.04 9.72 -30.05
CA ARG A 144 -38.91 8.34 -30.59
C ARG A 144 -37.69 7.77 -29.87
N ILE A 145 -37.86 6.99 -28.80
CA ILE A 145 -38.02 5.53 -28.89
C ILE A 145 -38.92 5.10 -27.73
N ALA A 146 -40.18 4.83 -28.04
CA ALA A 146 -41.10 4.07 -27.21
C ALA A 146 -41.50 2.85 -28.04
N SER A 147 -40.83 1.72 -27.82
CA SER A 147 -41.34 0.35 -28.06
C SER A 147 -40.23 -0.65 -27.78
N ARG A 148 -40.28 -1.28 -26.59
CA ARG A 148 -40.04 -2.73 -26.35
C ARG A 148 -40.02 -3.06 -24.85
N THR A 149 -41.19 -2.93 -24.23
CA THR A 149 -41.74 -4.01 -23.38
C THR A 149 -42.01 -5.19 -24.34
N SER A 150 -41.88 -6.48 -24.04
CA SER A 150 -42.10 -7.26 -22.84
C SER A 150 -41.70 -8.70 -23.20
N VAL A 151 -40.81 -9.34 -22.46
CA VAL A 151 -40.78 -10.81 -22.36
C VAL A 151 -40.38 -11.19 -20.94
N ASP A 152 -41.33 -11.86 -20.29
CA ASP A 152 -41.23 -12.58 -19.03
C ASP A 152 -39.98 -13.45 -18.89
N ARG A 153 -39.45 -13.55 -17.66
CA ARG A 153 -39.57 -14.78 -16.85
C ARG A 153 -38.79 -14.67 -15.53
N ASN A 154 -39.56 -14.43 -14.47
CA ASN A 154 -39.69 -15.34 -13.34
C ASN A 154 -38.42 -16.10 -12.90
N THR A 155 -37.64 -15.53 -11.98
CA THR A 155 -36.76 -16.29 -11.09
C THR A 155 -36.91 -15.76 -9.66
N SER A 156 -37.21 -16.67 -8.75
CA SER A 156 -37.49 -16.41 -7.34
C SER A 156 -36.25 -15.91 -6.61
N PRO A 157 -36.36 -14.95 -5.67
CA PRO A 157 -35.25 -14.59 -4.80
C PRO A 157 -35.09 -15.68 -3.73
N GLU A 158 -34.13 -16.58 -3.95
CA GLU A 158 -33.69 -17.55 -2.95
C GLU A 158 -33.00 -16.80 -1.80
N ARG A 159 -33.64 -16.84 -0.62
CA ARG A 159 -33.05 -16.42 0.66
C ARG A 159 -31.86 -17.33 0.98
N MET A 160 -30.65 -16.89 0.69
CA MET A 160 -29.44 -17.56 1.18
C MET A 160 -28.91 -16.91 2.46
N SER A 161 -29.34 -17.53 3.55
CA SER A 161 -28.64 -17.83 4.80
C SER A 161 -27.38 -17.03 5.14
N ALA A 162 -27.51 -16.18 6.16
CA ALA A 162 -26.42 -15.79 7.03
C ALA A 162 -25.95 -17.03 7.83
N ARG A 163 -24.78 -17.59 7.50
CA ARG A 163 -23.93 -18.41 8.38
C ARG A 163 -22.76 -18.97 7.56
N SER A 164 -21.57 -18.42 7.77
CA SER A 164 -20.31 -19.17 7.80
C SER A 164 -19.20 -18.22 8.25
N GLY A 165 -18.95 -18.23 9.57
CA GLY A 165 -17.69 -17.77 10.10
C GLY A 165 -16.61 -18.69 9.56
N VAL A 166 -15.79 -18.17 8.65
CA VAL A 166 -14.64 -18.91 8.14
C VAL A 166 -13.57 -18.84 9.22
N ASP A 167 -13.33 -20.00 9.82
CA ASP A 167 -12.30 -20.29 10.79
C ASP A 167 -10.93 -19.86 10.22
N ARG A 168 -10.39 -18.75 10.72
CA ARG A 168 -9.09 -18.16 10.32
C ARG A 168 -7.88 -18.95 10.86
N ALA A 169 -8.05 -20.23 11.14
CA ALA A 169 -7.06 -21.07 11.78
C ALA A 169 -6.59 -22.20 10.86
N ARG A 170 -5.94 -21.87 9.73
CA ARG A 170 -5.00 -22.79 9.02
C ARG A 170 -4.38 -22.14 7.78
N CYS A 171 -3.41 -21.25 8.01
CA CYS A 171 -2.30 -21.06 7.08
C CYS A 171 -1.01 -20.86 7.88
N ARG A 172 -0.65 -21.88 8.67
CA ARG A 172 0.73 -22.05 9.15
C ARG A 172 1.48 -22.79 8.03
N GLN A 173 1.84 -22.06 6.98
CA GLN A 173 2.88 -22.55 6.09
C GLN A 173 4.21 -22.54 6.86
N GLN A 174 4.89 -23.65 6.73
CA GLN A 174 5.99 -24.11 7.54
C GLN A 174 7.17 -23.13 7.44
N ARG A 175 7.62 -22.63 8.59
CA ARG A 175 8.90 -21.93 8.72
C ARG A 175 10.03 -22.94 8.40
N PRO A 176 11.05 -22.58 7.62
CA PRO A 176 12.34 -23.23 7.76
C PRO A 176 12.89 -22.90 9.16
N SER A 177 12.95 -23.92 10.01
CA SER A 177 13.63 -23.91 11.30
C SER A 177 15.14 -23.90 11.06
N ALA A 178 15.73 -22.73 10.91
CA ALA A 178 17.18 -22.55 11.03
C ALA A 178 17.51 -21.05 11.18
N LEU A 179 17.21 -20.48 12.35
CA LEU A 179 17.86 -19.29 12.90
C LEU A 179 17.42 -19.21 14.36
N GLU A 180 18.22 -19.82 15.24
CA GLU A 180 18.10 -19.66 16.68
C GLU A 180 18.56 -18.24 17.06
N VAL A 181 17.60 -17.33 17.19
CA VAL A 181 17.81 -16.05 17.87
C VAL A 181 17.74 -16.33 19.37
N ARG A 182 18.83 -16.10 20.10
CA ARG A 182 18.87 -16.24 21.57
C ARG A 182 17.91 -15.26 22.23
N ALA A 183 17.32 -15.70 23.33
CA ALA A 183 16.11 -15.14 23.95
C ALA A 183 16.33 -13.85 24.78
N ASP A 184 17.48 -13.20 24.69
CA ASP A 184 17.90 -12.27 25.72
C ASP A 184 18.75 -11.09 25.20
N GLY A 185 18.32 -10.49 24.08
CA GLY A 185 18.48 -9.05 23.82
C GLY A 185 19.14 -8.68 22.49
N ASP A 186 18.39 -7.97 21.64
CA ASP A 186 18.90 -7.24 20.46
C ASP A 186 19.32 -5.79 20.80
N GLU A 187 19.52 -5.49 22.08
CA GLU A 187 20.14 -4.23 22.52
C GLU A 187 21.64 -4.42 22.70
N VAL A 188 22.41 -3.84 21.76
CA VAL A 188 23.85 -3.66 21.95
C VAL A 188 24.06 -2.55 22.97
N THR A 189 24.02 -2.91 24.25
CA THR A 189 24.47 -2.05 25.33
C THR A 189 25.99 -2.04 25.34
N GLY A 190 26.58 -1.00 24.77
CA GLY A 190 28.02 -0.81 24.69
C GLY A 190 28.36 0.63 24.36
N THR A 191 29.53 1.09 24.76
CA THR A 191 30.00 2.39 24.29
C THR A 191 30.26 2.32 22.78
N MET A 192 30.18 3.45 22.07
CA MET A 192 30.43 3.48 20.62
C MET A 192 31.75 2.79 20.23
N GLY A 193 32.79 2.93 21.07
CA GLY A 193 34.08 2.26 20.85
C GLY A 193 34.06 0.74 20.97
N ASP A 194 33.10 0.16 21.70
CA ASP A 194 32.92 -1.30 21.79
C ASP A 194 32.30 -1.84 20.50
N VAL A 195 31.38 -1.09 19.90
CA VAL A 195 30.75 -1.42 18.61
C VAL A 195 31.80 -1.36 17.50
N GLU A 196 32.60 -0.30 17.45
CA GLU A 196 33.67 -0.14 16.45
C GLU A 196 34.72 -1.26 16.53
N ARG A 197 35.20 -1.60 17.73
CA ARG A 197 36.15 -2.72 17.92
C ARG A 197 35.60 -4.05 17.41
N ARG A 198 34.31 -4.29 17.64
CA ARG A 198 33.66 -5.55 17.26
C ARG A 198 33.43 -5.65 15.75
N LEU A 199 33.01 -4.55 15.12
CA LEU A 199 32.95 -4.44 13.65
C LEU A 199 34.32 -4.67 13.02
N HIS A 200 35.37 -4.05 13.55
CA HIS A 200 36.73 -4.16 13.01
C HIS A 200 37.28 -5.59 13.10
N THR A 201 36.85 -6.36 14.11
CA THR A 201 37.22 -7.77 14.26
C THR A 201 36.52 -8.63 13.20
N LEU A 202 35.22 -8.42 12.98
CA LEU A 202 34.46 -9.16 11.97
C LEU A 202 34.98 -8.93 10.55
N TYR A 203 35.33 -7.69 10.20
CA TYR A 203 35.89 -7.40 8.88
C TYR A 203 37.28 -8.01 8.67
N ARG A 204 38.12 -8.07 9.71
CA ARG A 204 39.45 -8.70 9.63
C ARG A 204 39.35 -10.21 9.39
N ASP A 205 38.37 -10.88 9.98
CA ASP A 205 38.18 -12.33 9.81
C ASP A 205 37.67 -12.70 8.42
N MET A 206 37.01 -11.77 7.71
CA MET A 206 36.55 -11.97 6.33
C MET A 206 37.65 -11.80 5.27
N GLU A 207 38.76 -11.14 5.62
CA GLU A 207 39.90 -10.93 4.69
C GLU A 207 40.91 -12.11 4.68
N ARG A 208 40.67 -13.16 5.48
CA ARG A 208 41.46 -14.39 5.49
C ARG A 208 40.80 -15.49 4.68
#